data_AF-A0A9J6GN11-F1
#
_entry.id   AF-A0A9J6GN11-F1
#
_cell.length_a   1.000
_cell.length_b   1.000
_cell.length_c   1.000
_cell.angle_alpha   90.00
_cell.angle_beta   90.00
_cell.angle_gamma   90.00
#
_symmetry.space_group_name_H-M   'P 1'
#
loop_
_entity.id
_entity.type
_entity.pdbx_description
1 polymer ?
#
loop_
_entity_poly.entity_id
_entity_poly.type
_entity_poly.pdbx_seq_one_letter_code
_entity_poly.pdbx_strand_id
1 'polypeptide(L)'
;MVLGTPLPTLEPVFYSGLRELESNVEYSQDIYSYLRDRELKFRPEANYMEKQPDIASSMRTVLVDWLVEVADEYKWHAETLFLAVSYVDRFLSSKSVWRNKLQLVGTALLFIAA
;
A
#
# COMPACT_ATOMS: atom_id res chain seq x y z
N MET A 1 2.17 -17.17 -30.21
CA MET A 1 3.51 -16.64 -30.49
C MET A 1 3.42 -15.12 -30.37
N VAL A 2 4.19 -14.59 -29.43
CA VAL A 2 4.11 -13.28 -28.76
C VAL A 2 4.44 -12.15 -29.79
N LEU A 3 3.88 -10.93 -29.80
CA LEU A 3 4.27 -9.77 -28.96
C LEU A 3 3.50 -8.49 -29.37
N GLY A 4 3.07 -7.70 -28.39
CA GLY A 4 3.40 -6.27 -28.46
C GLY A 4 2.30 -5.21 -28.53
N THR A 5 1.07 -5.40 -28.03
CA THR A 5 0.28 -4.21 -27.64
C THR A 5 0.75 -3.79 -26.24
N PRO A 6 1.44 -2.64 -26.08
CA PRO A 6 1.77 -2.15 -24.76
C PRO A 6 0.45 -1.93 -24.02
N LEU A 7 0.40 -2.41 -22.78
CA LEU A 7 -0.61 -2.00 -21.80
C LEU A 7 -0.75 -0.47 -21.88
N PRO A 8 -1.97 0.10 -21.75
CA PRO A 8 -2.10 1.53 -21.59
C PRO A 8 -1.24 1.90 -20.39
N THR A 9 -0.11 2.55 -20.66
CA THR A 9 0.69 3.17 -19.63
C THR A 9 -0.29 4.02 -18.86
N LEU A 10 -0.50 3.68 -17.60
CA LEU A 10 -1.18 4.54 -16.65
C LEU A 10 -0.50 5.90 -16.80
N GLU A 11 -1.12 6.82 -17.54
CA GLU A 11 -0.67 8.20 -17.54
C GLU A 11 -0.64 8.58 -16.06
N PRO A 12 0.46 9.18 -15.57
CA PRO A 12 0.52 9.62 -14.20
C PRO A 12 -0.68 10.56 -14.01
N VAL A 13 -1.69 10.07 -13.30
CA VAL A 13 -2.89 10.82 -12.95
C VAL A 13 -2.38 12.16 -12.44
N PHE A 14 -2.90 13.22 -13.04
CA PHE A 14 -2.47 14.62 -12.92
C PHE A 14 -2.48 15.10 -11.46
N TYR A 15 -1.52 14.63 -10.66
CA TYR A 15 -1.33 14.99 -9.25
C TYR A 15 -0.15 15.96 -9.08
N SER A 16 0.61 16.23 -10.14
CA SER A 16 1.80 17.11 -10.11
C SER A 16 1.46 18.59 -10.31
N GLY A 17 0.49 18.92 -11.17
CA GLY A 17 0.30 20.28 -11.68
C GLY A 17 -0.16 21.36 -10.70
N LEU A 18 -0.76 20.99 -9.56
CA LEU A 18 -1.28 21.96 -8.57
C LEU A 18 -0.51 21.97 -7.23
N ARG A 19 0.23 20.90 -6.90
CA ARG A 19 1.01 20.83 -5.65
C ARG A 19 2.39 21.47 -5.76
N GLU A 20 2.97 21.51 -6.96
CA GLU A 20 4.31 22.07 -7.21
C GLU A 20 4.35 23.60 -7.10
N LEU A 21 3.25 24.30 -7.40
CA LEU A 21 3.18 25.77 -7.33
C LEU A 21 3.10 26.35 -5.91
N GLU A 22 2.79 25.52 -4.91
CA GLU A 22 2.74 25.91 -3.49
C GLU A 22 3.72 25.13 -2.61
N SER A 23 4.54 24.25 -3.19
CA SER A 23 5.61 23.60 -2.44
C SER A 23 6.65 24.65 -2.06
N ASN A 24 6.65 25.03 -0.80
CA ASN A 24 7.62 25.98 -0.26
C ASN A 24 9.02 25.33 -0.41
N VAL A 25 9.80 25.79 -1.41
CA VAL A 25 11.11 25.21 -1.79
C VAL A 25 12.03 25.06 -0.59
N GLU A 26 11.88 25.97 0.39
CA GLU A 26 12.56 25.99 1.68
C GLU A 26 12.66 24.61 2.35
N TYR A 27 11.57 23.83 2.37
CA TYR A 27 11.52 22.54 3.08
C TYR A 27 11.59 21.32 2.17
N SER A 28 11.71 21.51 0.85
CA SER A 28 11.65 20.41 -0.12
C SER A 28 12.71 19.34 0.14
N GLN A 29 13.96 19.76 0.41
CA GLN A 29 15.08 18.87 0.69
C GLN A 29 14.91 18.14 2.03
N ASP A 30 14.43 18.83 3.06
CA ASP A 30 14.22 18.27 4.40
C ASP A 30 13.08 17.26 4.40
N ILE A 31 11.97 17.59 3.73
CA ILE A 31 10.83 16.68 3.53
C ILE A 31 11.28 15.44 2.77
N TYR A 32 12.02 15.61 1.67
CA TYR A 32 12.54 14.49 0.89
C TYR A 32 13.43 13.58 1.74
N SER A 33 14.41 14.16 2.43
CA SER A 33 15.35 13.41 3.28
C SER A 33 14.61 12.66 4.38
N TYR A 34 13.66 13.32 5.05
CA TYR A 34 12.80 12.70 6.06
C TYR A 34 11.99 11.54 5.49
N LEU A 35 11.33 11.71 4.35
CA LEU A 35 10.54 10.65 3.73
C LEU A 35 11.40 9.44 3.34
N ARG A 36 12.61 9.67 2.82
CA ARG A 36 13.56 8.60 2.48
C ARG A 36 14.01 7.80 3.69
N ASP A 37 14.27 8.46 4.83
CA ASP A 37 14.61 7.76 6.07
C ASP A 37 13.42 6.94 6.60
N ARG A 38 12.20 7.48 6.48
CA ARG A 38 10.98 6.78 6.89
C ARG A 38 10.69 5.57 5.99
N GLU A 39 10.92 5.66 4.68
CA GLU A 39 10.78 4.54 3.75
C GLU A 39 11.64 3.34 4.16
N LEU A 40 12.87 3.58 4.63
CA LEU A 40 13.76 2.53 5.12
C LEU A 40 13.27 1.95 6.45
N LYS A 41 12.80 2.82 7.36
CA LYS A 41 12.34 2.43 8.70
C LYS A 41 11.06 1.61 8.69
N PHE A 42 10.13 1.91 7.78
CA PHE A 42 8.78 1.33 7.77
C PHE A 42 8.55 0.32 6.64
N ARG A 43 9.61 -0.20 6.04
CA ARG A 43 9.54 -1.26 5.03
C ARG A 43 9.15 -2.61 5.68
N PRO A 44 8.21 -3.37 5.10
CA PRO A 44 7.98 -4.75 5.52
C PRO A 44 9.20 -5.65 5.21
N GLU A 45 9.34 -6.77 5.90
CA GLU A 45 10.39 -7.73 5.56
C GLU A 45 10.13 -8.32 4.17
N ALA A 46 11.15 -8.57 3.35
CA ALA A 46 10.91 -9.01 1.95
C ALA A 46 10.21 -10.37 1.84
N ASN A 47 10.53 -11.30 2.72
CA ASN A 47 10.07 -12.70 2.66
C ASN A 47 9.11 -13.06 3.81
N TYR A 48 8.41 -12.07 4.37
CA TYR A 48 7.51 -12.29 5.51
C TYR A 48 6.43 -13.36 5.29
N MET A 49 6.03 -13.58 4.03
CA MET A 49 5.02 -14.58 3.70
C MET A 49 5.53 -16.01 3.88
N GLU A 50 6.84 -16.25 3.83
CA GLU A 50 7.44 -17.55 4.16
C GLU A 50 7.31 -17.91 5.65
N LYS A 51 7.14 -16.90 6.51
CA LYS A 51 6.95 -17.07 7.96
C LYS A 51 5.49 -17.32 8.34
N GLN A 52 4.56 -17.17 7.40
CA GLN A 52 3.14 -17.36 7.67
C GLN A 52 2.79 -18.86 7.63
N PRO A 53 2.17 -19.42 8.68
CA PRO A 53 1.91 -20.86 8.75
C PRO A 53 0.74 -21.30 7.86
N ASP A 54 -0.18 -20.40 7.54
CA ASP A 54 -1.48 -20.74 6.93
C ASP A 54 -1.94 -19.76 5.83
N ILE A 55 -1.12 -18.74 5.52
CA ILE A 55 -1.45 -17.70 4.55
C ILE A 55 -0.41 -17.75 3.42
N ALA A 56 -0.89 -17.75 2.18
CA ALA A 56 -0.07 -17.66 0.98
C ALA A 56 -0.14 -16.25 0.37
N SER A 57 0.86 -15.88 -0.43
CA SER A 57 0.90 -14.60 -1.16
C SER A 57 -0.35 -14.36 -2.01
N SER A 58 -0.97 -15.41 -2.56
CA SER A 58 -2.24 -15.32 -3.30
C SER A 58 -3.40 -14.84 -2.44
N MET A 59 -3.47 -15.22 -1.16
CA MET A 59 -4.50 -14.76 -0.23
C MET A 59 -4.33 -13.28 0.08
N ARG A 60 -3.09 -12.78 0.15
CA ARG A 60 -2.81 -11.34 0.23
C ARG A 60 -3.33 -10.63 -1.00
N THR A 61 -3.12 -11.16 -2.21
CA THR A 61 -3.65 -10.56 -3.44
C THR A 61 -5.17 -10.43 -3.38
N VAL A 62 -5.87 -11.50 -3.00
CA VAL A 62 -7.34 -11.49 -2.85
C VAL A 62 -7.79 -10.49 -1.77
N LEU A 63 -7.05 -10.38 -0.66
CA LEU A 63 -7.34 -9.38 0.36
C LEU A 63 -7.20 -7.95 -0.21
N VAL A 64 -6.09 -7.64 -0.87
CA VAL A 64 -5.83 -6.29 -1.38
C VAL A 64 -6.83 -5.89 -2.46
N ASP A 65 -7.19 -6.81 -3.35
CA ASP A 65 -8.25 -6.63 -4.35
C ASP A 65 -9.57 -6.25 -3.68
N TRP A 66 -9.97 -7.00 -2.64
CA TRP A 66 -11.16 -6.67 -1.86
C TRP A 66 -11.06 -5.31 -1.13
N LEU A 67 -9.89 -4.94 -0.60
CA LEU A 67 -9.71 -3.62 0.05
C LEU A 67 -9.84 -2.47 -0.96
N VAL A 68 -9.46 -2.67 -2.23
CA VAL A 68 -9.67 -1.68 -3.32
C VAL A 68 -11.16 -1.46 -3.55
N GLU A 69 -11.94 -2.54 -3.64
CA GLU A 69 -13.40 -2.46 -3.80
C GLU A 69 -14.04 -1.69 -2.65
N VAL A 70 -13.65 -1.99 -1.40
CA VAL A 70 -14.13 -1.27 -0.22
C VAL A 70 -13.74 0.20 -0.26
N ALA A 71 -12.48 0.52 -0.56
CA ALA A 71 -12.03 1.92 -0.61
C ALA A 71 -12.76 2.72 -1.70
N ASP A 72 -13.06 2.13 -2.85
CA ASP A 72 -13.84 2.78 -3.90
C ASP A 72 -15.32 2.96 -3.50
N GLU A 73 -15.94 1.98 -2.86
CA GLU A 73 -17.33 2.09 -2.38
C GLU A 73 -17.49 3.26 -1.41
N TYR A 74 -16.55 3.42 -0.47
CA TYR A 74 -16.54 4.53 0.50
C TYR A 74 -15.89 5.82 -0.02
N LYS A 75 -15.40 5.83 -1.27
CA LYS A 75 -14.74 6.98 -1.91
C LYS A 75 -13.55 7.52 -1.10
N TRP A 76 -12.75 6.62 -0.54
CA TRP A 76 -11.53 6.97 0.19
C TRP A 76 -10.38 7.35 -0.74
N HIS A 77 -9.45 8.12 -0.20
CA HIS A 77 -8.24 8.53 -0.92
C HIS A 77 -7.32 7.34 -1.21
N ALA A 78 -6.59 7.40 -2.32
CA ALA A 78 -5.61 6.37 -2.68
C ALA A 78 -4.53 6.24 -1.59
N GLU A 79 -4.17 7.34 -0.92
CA GLU A 79 -3.25 7.36 0.21
C GLU A 79 -3.71 6.48 1.37
N THR A 80 -5.02 6.47 1.69
CA THR A 80 -5.60 5.61 2.73
C THR A 80 -5.43 4.13 2.38
N LEU A 81 -5.71 3.75 1.13
CA LEU A 81 -5.51 2.39 0.65
C LEU A 81 -4.03 1.98 0.72
N PHE A 82 -3.12 2.82 0.23
CA PHE A 82 -1.69 2.53 0.27
C PHE A 82 -1.15 2.40 1.70
N LEU A 83 -1.64 3.25 2.62
CA LEU A 83 -1.33 3.13 4.05
C LEU A 83 -1.85 1.82 4.63
N ALA A 84 -3.09 1.43 4.34
CA ALA A 84 -3.69 0.18 4.79
C ALA A 84 -2.87 -1.04 4.32
N VAL A 85 -2.52 -1.11 3.03
CA VAL A 85 -1.66 -2.19 2.48
C VAL A 85 -0.29 -2.18 3.17
N SER A 86 0.30 -1.01 3.38
CA SER A 86 1.57 -0.87 4.10
C SER A 86 1.47 -1.36 5.55
N TYR A 87 0.35 -1.13 6.24
CA TYR A 87 0.10 -1.68 7.57
C TYR A 87 -0.07 -3.20 7.53
N VAL A 88 -0.82 -3.74 6.56
CA VAL A 88 -1.03 -5.20 6.40
C VAL A 88 0.32 -5.90 6.27
N ASP A 89 1.18 -5.43 5.37
CA ASP A 89 2.47 -6.06 5.10
C ASP A 89 3.40 -6.03 6.33
N ARG A 90 3.43 -4.90 7.05
CA ARG A 90 4.20 -4.78 8.30
C ARG A 90 3.64 -5.65 9.42
N PHE A 91 2.31 -5.73 9.54
CA PHE A 91 1.67 -6.57 10.55
C PHE A 91 1.99 -8.04 10.31
N LEU A 92 1.84 -8.50 9.06
CA LEU A 92 2.18 -9.87 8.67
C LEU A 92 3.70 -10.15 8.71
N SER A 93 4.55 -9.12 8.65
CA SER A 93 6.00 -9.26 8.92
C SER A 93 6.31 -9.61 10.37
N SER A 94 5.47 -9.18 11.31
CA SER A 94 5.72 -9.32 12.75
C SER A 94 4.81 -10.33 13.45
N LYS A 95 3.67 -10.69 12.86
CA LYS A 95 2.65 -11.56 13.45
C LYS A 95 2.21 -12.64 12.48
N SER A 96 2.18 -13.87 12.97
CA SER A 96 1.54 -14.99 12.27
C SER A 96 0.02 -14.89 12.41
N VAL A 97 -0.69 -15.04 11.30
CA VAL A 97 -2.15 -14.93 11.23
C VAL A 97 -2.73 -16.18 10.57
N TRP A 98 -3.90 -16.60 11.04
CA TRP A 98 -4.67 -17.69 10.42
C TRP A 98 -5.56 -17.14 9.31
N ARG A 99 -5.78 -17.91 8.24
CA ARG A 99 -6.52 -17.42 7.05
C ARG A 99 -7.91 -16.86 7.39
N ASN A 100 -8.59 -17.44 8.38
CA ASN A 100 -9.93 -17.02 8.83
C ASN A 100 -9.93 -15.67 9.58
N LYS A 101 -8.76 -15.15 9.95
CA LYS A 101 -8.60 -13.83 10.58
C LYS A 101 -8.00 -12.80 9.63
N LEU A 102 -7.62 -13.19 8.42
CA LEU A 102 -6.94 -12.31 7.47
C LEU A 102 -7.82 -11.11 7.06
N GLN A 103 -9.10 -11.34 6.75
CA GLN A 103 -10.03 -10.26 6.44
C GLN A 103 -10.24 -9.32 7.62
N LEU A 104 -10.39 -9.86 8.84
CA LEU A 104 -10.51 -9.04 10.06
C LEU A 104 -9.30 -8.11 10.23
N VAL A 105 -8.08 -8.64 10.05
CA VAL A 105 -6.85 -7.84 10.10
C VAL A 105 -6.86 -6.77 9.02
N GLY A 106 -7.21 -7.12 7.77
CA GLY A 106 -7.29 -6.16 6.67
C GLY A 106 -8.28 -5.03 6.95
N THR A 107 -9.50 -5.35 7.38
CA THR A 107 -10.53 -4.36 7.71
C THR A 107 -10.10 -3.46 8.87
N ALA A 108 -9.52 -4.02 9.94
CA ALA A 108 -9.06 -3.23 11.08
C ALA A 108 -7.94 -2.25 10.69
N LEU A 109 -7.00 -2.69 9.84
CA LEU A 109 -5.89 -1.85 9.38
C LEU A 109 -6.32 -0.80 8.35
N LEU A 110 -7.32 -1.12 7.52
CA LEU A 110 -7.95 -0.15 6.63
C LEU A 110 -8.71 0.92 7.43
N PHE A 111 -9.42 0.53 8.48
CA PHE A 111 -10.08 1.46 9.40
C PHE A 111 -9.09 2.37 10.14
N ILE A 112 -7.90 1.86 10.50
CA ILE A 112 -6.83 2.69 11.10
C ILE A 112 -6.25 3.71 10.09
N ALA A 113 -6.32 3.41 8.79
CA ALA A 113 -5.79 4.28 7.75
C ALA A 113 -6.77 5.35 7.24
N ALA A 114 -8.08 5.15 7.46
CA ALA A 114 -9.17 6.02 7.04
C ALA A 114 -9.35 7.21 7.98
#